data_AF-A0A4D8QAY1-F1
#
_entry.id   AF-A0A4D8QAY1-F1
#
_cell.length_a   1.000
_cell.length_b   1.000
_cell.length_c   1.000
_cell.angle_alpha   90.00
_cell.angle_beta   90.00
_cell.angle_gamma   90.00
#
_symmetry.space_group_name_H-M   'P 1'
#
loop_
_entity.id
_entity.type
_entity.pdbx_description
1 polymer ?
#
loop_
_entity_poly.entity_id
_entity_poly.type
_entity_poly.pdbx_seq_one_letter_code
_entity_poly.pdbx_strand_id
1 'polypeptide(L)'
;MQTVKHPYELLVRWDQSGALQGAHVQYRYVIRDGVDVIGETIGQALPLTLEAADGFPLGDLLSQAEEDALTGMAAAVAERDTALARVAELEAILDAVQSAAMAD
;
A
#
# COMPACT_ATOMS: atom_id res chain seq x y z
N MET A 1 -16.06 -2.25 -35.20
CA MET A 1 -16.19 -1.55 -33.92
C MET A 1 -15.63 -2.36 -32.74
N GLN A 2 -14.64 -1.83 -32.03
CA GLN A 2 -13.98 -2.40 -30.85
C GLN A 2 -13.97 -1.36 -29.71
N THR A 3 -14.17 -1.80 -28.47
CA THR A 3 -13.97 -0.94 -27.29
C THR A 3 -12.76 -1.43 -26.50
N VAL A 4 -11.80 -0.54 -26.23
CA VAL A 4 -10.59 -0.84 -25.48
C VAL A 4 -10.61 -0.10 -24.14
N LYS A 5 -10.38 -0.83 -23.05
CA LYS A 5 -10.32 -0.31 -21.67
C LYS A 5 -8.88 0.09 -21.34
N HIS A 6 -8.67 1.32 -20.92
CA HIS A 6 -7.38 1.84 -20.50
C HIS A 6 -7.46 2.44 -19.10
N PRO A 7 -6.47 2.19 -18.22
CA PRO A 7 -6.30 2.97 -17.01
C PRO A 7 -6.12 4.44 -17.40
N TYR A 8 -6.75 5.36 -16.66
CA TYR A 8 -6.77 6.77 -17.03
C TYR A 8 -6.28 7.67 -15.90
N GLU A 9 -6.93 7.65 -14.73
CA GLU A 9 -6.57 8.49 -13.59
C GLU A 9 -6.52 7.69 -12.30
N LEU A 10 -5.54 8.00 -11.45
CA LEU A 10 -5.50 7.58 -10.05
C LEU A 10 -6.21 8.64 -9.21
N LEU A 11 -7.26 8.23 -8.53
CA LEU A 11 -8.11 9.09 -7.72
C LEU A 11 -7.95 8.72 -6.25
N VAL A 12 -7.58 9.71 -5.45
CA VAL A 12 -7.59 9.61 -4.00
C VAL A 12 -8.85 10.27 -3.48
N ARG A 13 -9.56 9.59 -2.58
CA ARG A 13 -10.79 10.08 -1.95
C ARG A 13 -10.51 10.42 -0.50
N TRP A 14 -10.99 11.60 -0.10
CA TRP A 14 -11.05 12.02 1.29
C TRP A 14 -12.49 12.03 1.77
N ASP A 15 -12.69 11.81 3.06
CA ASP A 15 -13.98 11.99 3.70
C ASP A 15 -14.21 13.48 4.09
N GLN A 16 -15.36 13.76 4.71
CA GLN A 16 -15.72 15.11 5.11
C GLN A 16 -14.82 15.70 6.22
N SER A 17 -14.08 14.85 6.93
CA SER A 17 -13.09 15.29 7.94
C SER A 17 -11.73 15.62 7.33
N GLY A 18 -11.54 15.33 6.03
CA GLY A 18 -10.25 15.44 5.36
C GLY A 18 -9.34 14.23 5.60
N ALA A 19 -9.87 13.14 6.20
CA ALA A 19 -9.14 11.90 6.32
C ALA A 19 -9.19 11.11 5.01
N LEU A 20 -8.15 10.32 4.76
CA LEU A 20 -8.09 9.44 3.58
C LEU A 20 -9.19 8.37 3.68
N GLN A 21 -10.08 8.32 2.69
CA GLN A 21 -11.18 7.36 2.62
C GLN A 21 -10.90 6.21 1.63
N GLY A 22 -9.98 6.39 0.69
CA GLY A 22 -9.51 5.31 -0.18
C GLY A 22 -8.88 5.81 -1.48
N ALA A 23 -8.28 4.89 -2.23
CA ALA A 23 -7.69 5.17 -3.54
C ALA A 23 -8.33 4.28 -4.62
N HIS A 24 -8.51 4.82 -5.81
CA HIS A 24 -9.27 4.22 -6.90
C HIS A 24 -8.60 4.52 -8.24
N VAL A 25 -8.79 3.66 -9.24
CA VAL A 25 -8.41 3.94 -10.62
C VAL A 25 -9.66 4.11 -11.46
N GLN A 26 -9.72 5.20 -12.21
CA GLN A 26 -10.75 5.41 -13.23
C GLN A 26 -10.27 4.92 -14.58
N TYR A 27 -11.18 4.31 -15.34
CA TYR A 27 -10.88 3.80 -16.68
C TYR A 27 -11.50 4.67 -17.76
N ARG A 28 -10.75 4.82 -18.85
CA ARG A 28 -11.24 5.37 -20.12
C ARG A 28 -11.51 4.24 -21.09
N TYR A 29 -12.66 4.27 -21.74
CA TYR A 29 -13.06 3.33 -22.77
C TYR A 29 -13.00 4.04 -24.12
N VAL A 30 -12.11 3.57 -24.99
CA VAL A 30 -11.92 4.13 -26.34
C VAL A 30 -12.64 3.24 -27.34
N ILE A 31 -13.56 3.81 -28.10
CA ILE A 31 -14.35 3.11 -29.13
C ILE A 31 -13.71 3.40 -30.48
N ARG A 32 -13.31 2.33 -31.17
CA ARG A 32 -12.63 2.38 -32.48
C ARG A 32 -13.44 1.68 -33.56
N ASP A 33 -13.35 2.19 -34.78
CA ASP A 33 -13.73 1.46 -35.98
C ASP A 33 -12.56 1.39 -36.95
N GLY A 34 -11.99 0.20 -37.12
CA GLY A 34 -10.67 0.06 -37.71
C GLY A 34 -9.60 0.80 -36.89
N VAL A 35 -8.89 1.73 -37.53
CA VAL A 35 -7.84 2.54 -36.88
C VAL A 35 -8.39 3.82 -36.24
N ASP A 36 -9.59 4.24 -36.64
CA ASP A 36 -10.15 5.53 -36.26
C ASP A 36 -10.80 5.46 -34.87
N VAL A 37 -10.57 6.50 -34.06
CA VAL A 37 -11.30 6.69 -32.80
C VAL A 37 -12.60 7.41 -33.11
N ILE A 38 -13.72 6.76 -32.78
CA ILE A 38 -15.07 7.28 -33.05
C ILE A 38 -15.81 7.71 -31.78
N GLY A 39 -15.25 7.45 -30.61
CA GLY A 39 -15.80 7.89 -29.35
C GLY A 39 -14.95 7.51 -28.15
N GLU A 40 -15.14 8.23 -27.06
CA GLU A 40 -14.53 7.94 -25.77
C GLU A 40 -15.56 8.13 -24.66
N THR A 41 -15.46 7.32 -23.61
CA THR A 41 -16.25 7.50 -22.39
C THR A 41 -15.42 7.17 -21.16
N ILE A 42 -15.72 7.85 -20.06
CA ILE A 42 -15.08 7.64 -18.77
C ILE A 42 -15.98 6.75 -17.93
N GLY A 43 -15.42 5.65 -17.42
CA GLY A 43 -16.14 4.72 -16.57
C GLY A 43 -16.11 5.08 -15.10
N GLN A 44 -16.65 4.15 -14.31
CA GLN A 44 -16.60 4.22 -12.86
C GLN A 44 -15.15 4.06 -12.35
N ALA A 45 -14.83 4.78 -11.28
CA ALA A 45 -13.63 4.56 -10.51
C ALA A 45 -13.75 3.25 -9.70
N LEU A 46 -12.81 2.33 -9.91
CA LEU A 46 -12.73 1.07 -9.17
C LEU A 46 -11.68 1.18 -8.06
N PRO A 47 -11.87 0.55 -6.90
CA PRO A 47 -10.89 0.61 -5.82
C PRO A 47 -9.52 0.06 -6.26
N LEU A 48 -8.45 0.60 -5.71
CA LEU A 48 -7.15 -0.06 -5.73
C LEU A 48 -7.18 -1.25 -4.77
N THR A 49 -6.77 -2.40 -5.26
CA THR A 49 -6.81 -3.67 -4.50
C THR A 49 -5.45 -4.36 -4.58
N LEU A 50 -5.12 -5.15 -3.56
CA LEU A 50 -3.93 -6.01 -3.60
C LEU A 50 -4.11 -7.17 -4.59
N GLU A 51 -5.35 -7.66 -4.74
CA GLU A 51 -5.68 -8.74 -5.68
C GLU A 51 -6.55 -8.23 -6.83
N ALA A 52 -6.40 -8.83 -8.01
CA ALA A 52 -7.03 -8.38 -9.25
C ALA A 52 -8.55 -8.64 -9.34
N ALA A 53 -9.15 -9.38 -8.41
CA ALA A 53 -10.51 -9.89 -8.56
C ALA A 53 -11.61 -8.80 -8.51
N ASP A 54 -11.42 -7.73 -7.73
CA ASP A 54 -12.47 -6.73 -7.45
C ASP A 54 -12.02 -5.26 -7.66
N GLY A 55 -10.87 -5.02 -8.31
CA GLY A 55 -10.31 -3.68 -8.43
C GLY A 55 -9.14 -3.56 -9.41
N PHE A 56 -8.46 -2.41 -9.37
CA PHE A 56 -7.20 -2.22 -10.08
C PHE A 56 -6.05 -2.76 -9.21
N PRO A 57 -5.23 -3.70 -9.69
CA PRO A 57 -4.18 -4.30 -8.87
C PRO A 57 -3.08 -3.29 -8.58
N LEU A 58 -2.72 -3.15 -7.30
CA LEU A 58 -1.69 -2.20 -6.87
C LEU A 58 -0.32 -2.51 -7.51
N GLY A 59 -0.01 -3.77 -7.79
CA GLY A 59 1.22 -4.19 -8.47
C GLY A 59 1.34 -3.73 -9.93
N ASP A 60 0.25 -3.27 -10.56
CA ASP A 60 0.33 -2.62 -11.88
C ASP A 60 0.71 -1.13 -11.78
N LEU A 61 0.69 -0.54 -10.57
CA LEU A 61 1.19 0.82 -10.30
C LEU A 61 2.61 0.83 -9.75
N LEU A 62 2.95 -0.17 -8.94
CA LEU A 62 4.26 -0.29 -8.30
C LEU A 62 5.19 -1.11 -9.20
N SER A 63 6.42 -0.65 -9.34
CA SER A 63 7.51 -1.48 -9.82
C SER A 63 7.92 -2.48 -8.74
N GLN A 64 8.56 -3.58 -9.16
CA GLN A 64 9.10 -4.58 -8.23
C GLN A 64 10.01 -3.95 -7.17
N ALA A 65 10.79 -2.93 -7.54
CA ALA A 65 11.67 -2.24 -6.60
C ALA A 65 10.90 -1.51 -5.47
N GLU A 66 9.73 -0.97 -5.78
CA GLU A 66 8.87 -0.29 -4.79
C GLU A 66 8.16 -1.30 -3.88
N GLU A 67 7.72 -2.43 -4.43
CA GLU A 67 7.18 -3.55 -3.64
C GLU A 67 8.22 -4.12 -2.67
N ASP A 68 9.45 -4.33 -3.16
CA ASP A 68 10.57 -4.83 -2.37
C ASP A 68 10.92 -3.84 -1.25
N ALA A 69 10.91 -2.53 -1.54
CA ALA A 69 11.18 -1.50 -0.55
C ALA A 69 10.13 -1.47 0.58
N LEU A 70 8.84 -1.60 0.24
CA LEU A 70 7.76 -1.66 1.23
C LEU A 70 7.86 -2.92 2.10
N THR A 71 8.16 -4.06 1.48
CA THR A 71 8.38 -5.32 2.18
C THR A 71 9.59 -5.24 3.12
N GLY A 72 10.69 -4.67 2.64
CA GLY A 72 11.90 -4.44 3.43
C GLY A 72 11.65 -3.50 4.62
N MET A 73 10.86 -2.44 4.42
CA MET A 73 10.46 -1.54 5.52
C MET A 73 9.67 -2.28 6.60
N ALA A 74 8.69 -3.11 6.21
CA ALA A 74 7.89 -3.88 7.16
C ALA A 74 8.75 -4.86 7.96
N ALA A 75 9.69 -5.55 7.30
CA ALA A 75 10.64 -6.44 7.96
C ALA A 75 11.54 -5.67 8.96
N ALA A 76 12.12 -4.54 8.54
CA ALA A 76 12.97 -3.72 9.40
C ALA A 76 12.22 -3.18 10.63
N VAL A 77 10.93 -2.83 10.49
CA VAL A 77 10.08 -2.43 11.62
C VAL A 77 9.88 -3.59 12.60
N ALA A 78 9.59 -4.79 12.10
CA ALA A 78 9.42 -5.98 12.95
C ALA A 78 10.72 -6.36 13.69
N GLU A 79 11.87 -6.27 13.01
CA GLU A 79 13.20 -6.48 13.60
C GLU A 79 13.49 -5.44 14.69
N ARG A 80 13.23 -4.15 14.41
CA ARG A 80 13.37 -3.06 15.39
C ARG A 80 12.53 -3.34 16.64
N ASP A 81 11.26 -3.69 16.48
CA ASP A 81 10.34 -3.91 17.60
C ASP A 81 10.77 -5.11 18.45
N THR A 82 11.27 -6.17 17.81
CA THR A 82 11.85 -7.33 18.50
C THR A 82 13.11 -6.95 19.28
N ALA A 83 14.01 -6.15 18.68
CA ALA A 83 15.22 -5.69 19.33
C ALA A 83 14.92 -4.79 20.53
N LEU A 84 13.96 -3.87 20.41
CA LEU A 84 13.52 -3.00 21.50
C LEU A 84 12.93 -3.80 22.67
N ALA A 85 12.12 -4.83 22.38
CA ALA A 85 11.60 -5.73 23.42
C ALA A 85 12.73 -6.46 24.15
N ARG A 86 13.76 -6.92 23.42
CA ARG A 86 14.92 -7.58 24.02
C ARG A 86 15.78 -6.65 24.86
N VAL A 87 15.96 -5.39 24.43
CA VAL A 87 16.68 -4.37 25.22
C VAL A 87 15.94 -4.13 26.53
N ALA A 88 14.62 -3.94 26.50
CA ALA A 88 13.82 -3.75 27.71
C ALA A 88 13.93 -4.94 28.69
N GLU A 89 13.94 -6.18 28.18
CA GLU A 89 14.14 -7.37 29.01
C GLU A 89 15.53 -7.40 29.66
N LEU A 90 16.59 -7.08 28.90
CA LEU A 90 17.96 -7.05 29.39
C LEU A 90 18.18 -5.95 30.43
N GLU A 91 17.59 -4.77 30.23
CA GLU A 91 17.60 -3.67 31.20
C GLU A 91 16.93 -4.11 32.51
N ALA A 92 15.76 -4.76 32.45
CA ALA A 92 15.09 -5.28 33.64
C ALA A 92 15.92 -6.33 34.39
N ILE A 93 16.62 -7.22 33.67
CA ILE A 93 17.53 -8.21 34.28
C ILE A 93 18.72 -7.50 34.93
N LEU A 94 19.32 -6.52 34.27
CA LEU A 94 20.45 -5.77 34.80
C LEU A 94 20.08 -5.05 36.11
N ASP A 95 18.94 -4.36 36.12
CA ASP A 95 18.43 -3.67 37.30
C ASP A 95 18.20 -4.64 38.47
N ALA A 96 17.65 -5.83 38.20
CA ALA A 96 17.45 -6.87 39.20
C ALA A 96 18.79 -7.39 39.78
N VAL A 97 19.78 -7.63 38.92
CA VAL A 97 21.13 -8.09 39.34
C VAL A 97 21.83 -7.03 40.17
N GLN A 98 21.78 -5.76 39.74
CA GLN A 98 22.41 -4.65 40.48
C GLN A 98 21.75 -4.44 41.84
N SER A 99 20.42 -4.53 41.90
CA SER A 99 19.67 -4.42 43.16
C SER A 99 20.03 -5.54 44.14
N ALA A 100 20.19 -6.77 43.66
CA ALA A 100 20.61 -7.89 44.49
C ALA A 100 22.05 -7.72 45.03
N ALA A 101 22.98 -7.25 44.20
CA ALA A 101 24.36 -7.02 44.60
C ALA A 101 24.55 -5.88 45.63
N MET A 102 23.61 -4.94 45.72
CA MET A 102 23.63 -3.86 46.73
C MET A 102 22.96 -4.24 48.06
N ALA A 103 22.26 -5.37 48.11
CA ALA A 103 21.55 -5.85 49.30
C ALA A 103 22.38 -6.82 50.16
N ASP A 104 23.47 -7.38 49.61
CA ASP A 104 24.50 -8.17 50.29
C ASP A 104 25.65 -7.29 50.82
#